data_AF-A0A2S2PDJ6-F1
#
_entry.id   AF-A0A2S2PDJ6-F1
#
_cell.length_a   1.000
_cell.length_b   1.000
_cell.length_c   1.000
_cell.angle_alpha   90.00
_cell.angle_beta   90.00
_cell.angle_gamma   90.00
#
_symmetry.space_group_name_H-M   'P 1'
#
loop_
_entity.id
_entity.type
_entity.pdbx_description
1 polymer ?
#
loop_
_entity_poly.entity_id
_entity_poly.type
_entity_poly.pdbx_seq_one_letter_code
_entity_poly.pdbx_strand_id
1 'polypeptide(L)'
;MNIIFYVKFKLFFILALLKKTTSSRIVIVASDLYKLAKLNLAKPNPTNQFPAYLYYVSKYANIMFSMELARKLKDSNSGVTCNCLHPGIIDSGIWRNVPFPLNLGLQVIVKTMFKTTEQGAQTSIYLAVSEDVAKTSGKYFKDCKEGSLRSDVLDEGNAKKYWEICEKLVKLQPNDPRP
;
A
#
# COMPACT_ATOMS: atom_id res chain seq x y z
N MET A 1 -4.84 -6.90 -16.94
CA MET A 1 -4.93 -5.55 -16.36
C MET A 1 -4.13 -5.52 -15.06
N ASN A 2 -3.06 -4.73 -15.00
CA ASN A 2 -2.08 -4.78 -13.92
C ASN A 2 -2.52 -3.93 -12.72
N ILE A 3 -3.13 -4.59 -11.74
CA ILE A 3 -3.73 -4.00 -10.53
C ILE A 3 -2.74 -3.10 -9.76
N ILE A 4 -1.44 -3.41 -9.82
CA ILE A 4 -0.38 -2.67 -9.11
C ILE A 4 -0.18 -1.24 -9.67
N PHE A 5 -0.46 -1.02 -10.96
CA PHE A 5 -0.02 0.21 -11.65
C PHE A 5 -1.09 1.30 -11.75
N TYR A 6 -2.36 0.94 -11.80
CA TYR A 6 -3.44 1.90 -12.06
C TYR A 6 -3.63 2.92 -10.92
N VAL A 7 -3.52 2.47 -9.66
CA VAL A 7 -3.64 3.35 -8.49
C VAL A 7 -2.46 4.32 -8.40
N LYS A 8 -1.27 3.90 -8.84
CA LYS A 8 -0.04 4.68 -8.75
C LYS A 8 0.00 5.80 -9.80
N PHE A 9 -0.50 5.55 -11.01
CA PHE A 9 -0.59 6.54 -12.08
C PHE A 9 -1.35 7.81 -11.64
N LYS A 10 -2.52 7.67 -11.01
CA LYS A 10 -3.33 8.82 -10.59
C LYS A 10 -2.72 9.60 -9.42
N LEU A 11 -1.93 8.96 -8.57
CA LEU A 11 -1.34 9.62 -7.41
C LEU A 11 -0.41 10.75 -7.82
N PHE A 12 0.47 10.53 -8.82
CA PHE A 12 1.42 11.53 -9.28
C PHE A 12 0.76 12.84 -9.72
N PHE A 13 -0.37 12.76 -10.43
CA PHE A 13 -1.11 13.95 -10.86
C PHE A 13 -1.73 14.72 -9.69
N ILE A 14 -2.16 14.02 -8.64
CA ILE A 14 -2.81 14.65 -7.47
C ILE A 14 -1.77 15.23 -6.49
N LEU A 15 -0.50 14.78 -6.53
CA LEU A 15 0.57 15.31 -5.67
C LEU A 15 0.74 16.84 -5.79
N ALA A 16 0.60 17.40 -6.99
CA ALA A 16 0.66 18.85 -7.19
C ALA A 16 -0.43 19.61 -6.41
N LEU A 17 -1.61 19.01 -6.27
CA LEU A 17 -2.72 19.60 -5.53
C LEU A 17 -2.52 19.44 -4.03
N LEU A 18 -2.06 18.27 -3.59
CA LEU A 18 -1.80 18.00 -2.16
C LEU A 18 -0.75 18.95 -1.60
N LYS A 19 0.31 19.25 -2.36
CA LYS A 19 1.36 20.21 -1.97
C LYS A 19 0.87 21.65 -1.81
N LYS A 20 -0.27 22.03 -2.40
CA LYS A 20 -0.86 23.37 -2.25
C LYS A 20 -1.69 23.50 -0.98
N THR A 21 -1.99 22.38 -0.32
CA THR A 21 -2.80 22.35 0.91
C THR A 21 -1.91 22.19 2.14
N THR A 22 -2.30 22.80 3.24
CA THR A 22 -1.66 22.60 4.54
C THR A 22 -2.04 21.23 5.10
N SER A 23 -1.06 20.44 5.53
CA SER A 23 -1.27 19.19 6.28
C SER A 23 -1.95 18.04 5.50
N SER A 24 -1.69 17.94 4.20
CA SER A 24 -2.16 16.82 3.38
C SER A 24 -1.58 15.46 3.82
N ARG A 25 -2.40 14.41 3.80
CA ARG A 25 -2.02 13.05 4.21
C ARG A 25 -2.35 12.03 3.14
N ILE A 26 -1.39 11.17 2.81
CA ILE A 26 -1.54 10.05 1.88
C ILE A 26 -1.57 8.76 2.68
N VAL A 27 -2.65 7.99 2.53
CA VAL A 27 -2.86 6.71 3.22
C VAL A 27 -2.92 5.58 2.20
N ILE A 28 -1.95 4.67 2.22
CA ILE A 28 -1.86 3.55 1.27
C ILE A 28 -2.26 2.23 1.94
N VAL A 29 -3.31 1.59 1.43
CA VAL A 29 -3.77 0.30 1.95
C VAL A 29 -2.87 -0.84 1.45
N ALA A 30 -2.11 -1.41 2.38
CA ALA A 30 -1.29 -2.60 2.23
C ALA A 30 -2.02 -3.84 2.83
N SER A 31 -1.25 -4.85 3.27
CA SER A 31 -1.74 -6.05 3.96
C SER A 31 -0.57 -6.83 4.53
N ASP A 32 -0.73 -7.45 5.70
CA ASP A 32 0.25 -8.37 6.30
C ASP A 32 0.59 -9.58 5.41
N LEU A 33 -0.28 -9.93 4.45
CA LEU A 33 -0.02 -10.99 3.48
C LEU A 33 1.15 -10.68 2.51
N TYR A 34 1.68 -9.45 2.51
CA TYR A 34 2.93 -9.13 1.81
C TYR A 34 4.10 -10.03 2.25
N LYS A 35 4.07 -10.52 3.51
CA LYS A 35 5.10 -11.40 4.09
C LYS A 35 5.25 -12.72 3.30
N LEU A 36 4.21 -13.14 2.59
CA LEU A 36 4.16 -14.36 1.77
C LEU A 36 4.72 -14.16 0.36
N ALA A 37 5.26 -12.98 0.04
CA ALA A 37 5.85 -12.68 -1.26
C ALA A 37 7.15 -11.90 -1.13
N LYS A 38 7.82 -11.77 -2.28
CA LYS A 38 8.94 -10.87 -2.49
C LYS A 38 8.78 -10.21 -3.85
N LEU A 39 9.00 -8.91 -3.92
CA LEU A 39 8.95 -8.20 -5.19
C LEU A 39 10.22 -8.50 -6.00
N ASN A 40 10.04 -9.06 -7.19
CA ASN A 40 11.12 -9.21 -8.15
C ASN A 40 11.22 -7.93 -9.00
N LEU A 41 12.26 -7.13 -8.79
CA LEU A 41 12.46 -5.87 -9.53
C LEU A 41 12.75 -6.07 -11.03
N ALA A 42 13.31 -7.21 -11.43
CA ALA A 42 13.51 -7.54 -12.85
C ALA A 42 12.20 -7.92 -13.54
N LYS A 43 11.24 -8.46 -12.77
CA LYS A 43 9.90 -8.82 -13.27
C LYS A 43 8.82 -8.39 -12.26
N PRO A 44 8.57 -7.07 -12.14
CA PRO A 44 7.69 -6.50 -11.11
C PRO A 44 6.21 -6.84 -11.32
N ASN A 45 5.87 -7.41 -12.49
CA ASN A 45 4.54 -7.85 -12.86
C ASN A 45 4.53 -9.32 -13.30
N PRO A 46 4.54 -10.27 -12.36
CA PRO A 46 4.68 -11.69 -12.68
C PRO A 46 3.33 -12.31 -13.08
N THR A 47 2.74 -11.88 -14.22
CA THR A 47 1.38 -12.25 -14.68
C THR A 47 1.06 -13.74 -14.76
N ASN A 48 2.08 -14.60 -14.78
CA ASN A 48 1.93 -16.05 -14.93
C ASN A 48 1.90 -16.78 -13.57
N GLN A 49 1.64 -16.07 -12.48
CA GLN A 49 1.56 -16.61 -11.12
C GLN A 49 0.12 -16.79 -10.66
N PHE A 50 -0.08 -17.60 -9.63
CA PHE A 50 -1.40 -17.81 -9.03
C PHE A 50 -1.98 -16.48 -8.48
N PRO A 51 -3.29 -16.21 -8.63
CA PRO A 51 -3.89 -14.92 -8.28
C PRO A 51 -3.61 -14.43 -6.85
N ALA A 52 -3.60 -15.34 -5.87
CA ALA A 52 -3.29 -14.97 -4.48
C ALA A 52 -1.85 -14.45 -4.32
N TYR A 53 -0.89 -15.05 -5.03
CA TYR A 53 0.50 -14.59 -5.01
C TYR A 53 0.63 -13.19 -5.63
N LEU A 54 -0.08 -12.90 -6.72
CA LEU A 54 -0.14 -11.56 -7.32
C LEU A 54 -0.64 -10.51 -6.33
N TYR A 55 -1.65 -10.87 -5.52
CA TYR A 55 -2.13 -10.01 -4.45
C TYR A 55 -1.03 -9.76 -3.41
N TYR A 56 -0.31 -10.77 -2.93
CA TYR A 56 0.78 -10.60 -1.97
C TYR A 56 1.89 -9.69 -2.50
N VAL A 57 2.30 -9.89 -3.76
CA VAL A 57 3.28 -9.04 -4.45
C VAL A 57 2.76 -7.59 -4.55
N SER A 58 1.48 -7.38 -4.84
CA SER A 58 0.89 -6.03 -4.88
C SER A 58 0.97 -5.31 -3.54
N LYS A 59 0.76 -6.03 -2.44
CA LYS A 59 0.82 -5.46 -1.08
C LYS A 59 2.24 -5.18 -0.64
N TYR A 60 3.20 -6.03 -1.04
CA TYR A 60 4.63 -5.74 -0.90
C TYR A 60 5.00 -4.46 -1.65
N ALA A 61 4.59 -4.36 -2.91
CA ALA A 61 4.83 -3.20 -3.76
C ALA A 61 4.18 -1.90 -3.23
N ASN A 62 3.04 -1.98 -2.55
CA ASN A 62 2.41 -0.82 -1.91
C ASN A 62 3.24 -0.30 -0.73
N ILE A 63 3.77 -1.20 0.10
CA ILE A 63 4.61 -0.83 1.24
C ILE A 63 5.89 -0.16 0.73
N MET A 64 6.63 -0.81 -0.17
CA MET A 64 7.87 -0.28 -0.73
C MET A 64 7.66 1.09 -1.39
N PHE A 65 6.56 1.25 -2.14
CA PHE A 65 6.20 2.53 -2.75
C PHE A 65 5.88 3.61 -1.69
N SER A 66 5.13 3.28 -0.64
CA SER A 66 4.81 4.21 0.44
C SER A 66 6.08 4.71 1.15
N MET A 67 7.06 3.82 1.36
CA MET A 67 8.32 4.19 2.03
C MET A 67 9.16 5.14 1.17
N GLU A 68 9.27 4.88 -0.14
CA GLU A 68 9.96 5.82 -1.04
C GLU A 68 9.21 7.15 -1.15
N LEU A 69 7.89 7.13 -1.30
CA LEU A 69 7.08 8.34 -1.40
C LEU A 69 7.26 9.22 -0.16
N ALA A 70 7.22 8.63 1.04
CA ALA A 70 7.45 9.35 2.29
C ALA A 70 8.83 10.01 2.35
N ARG A 71 9.89 9.31 1.88
CA ARG A 71 11.24 9.89 1.79
C ARG A 71 11.28 11.07 0.83
N LYS A 72 10.76 10.91 -0.39
CA LYS A 72 10.74 12.01 -1.38
C LYS A 72 9.96 13.23 -0.91
N LEU A 73 8.80 13.03 -0.27
CA LEU A 73 8.00 14.13 0.30
C LEU A 73 8.69 14.86 1.44
N LYS A 74 9.50 14.15 2.23
CA LYS A 74 10.36 14.73 3.26
C LYS A 74 11.50 15.53 2.64
N ASP A 75 12.19 14.96 1.65
CA ASP A 75 13.33 15.59 0.98
C ASP A 75 12.93 16.88 0.24
N SER A 76 11.70 16.93 -0.29
CA SER A 76 11.16 18.14 -0.95
C SER A 76 10.54 19.16 0.01
N ASN A 77 10.55 18.89 1.32
CA ASN A 77 9.91 19.70 2.35
C ASN A 77 8.45 20.05 2.04
N SER A 78 7.72 19.11 1.43
CA SER A 78 6.36 19.32 0.93
C SER A 78 5.30 19.57 2.01
N GLY A 79 5.59 19.20 3.26
CA GLY A 79 4.61 19.17 4.35
C GLY A 79 3.56 18.07 4.25
N VAL A 80 3.60 17.24 3.19
CA VAL A 80 2.68 16.11 2.98
C VAL A 80 3.23 14.87 3.67
N THR A 81 2.38 14.16 4.41
CA THR A 81 2.76 12.87 5.03
C THR A 81 2.27 11.68 4.20
N CYS A 82 3.00 10.57 4.24
CA CYS A 82 2.58 9.32 3.60
C CYS A 82 2.82 8.14 4.52
N ASN A 83 1.76 7.40 4.85
CA ASN A 83 1.84 6.16 5.62
C ASN A 83 1.08 5.04 4.91
N CYS A 84 1.42 3.79 5.24
CA CYS A 84 0.67 2.63 4.79
C CYS A 84 0.14 1.80 5.95
N LEU A 85 -0.84 0.96 5.68
CA LEU A 85 -1.50 0.17 6.73
C LEU A 85 -1.96 -1.21 6.29
N HIS A 86 -2.12 -2.10 7.26
CA HIS A 86 -2.99 -3.27 7.14
C HIS A 86 -4.31 -3.00 7.86
N PRO A 87 -5.45 -3.17 7.17
CA PRO A 87 -6.76 -2.81 7.74
C PRO A 87 -7.27 -3.88 8.73
N GLY A 88 -6.53 -4.98 8.91
CA GLY A 88 -6.98 -6.17 9.62
C GLY A 88 -7.45 -7.25 8.66
N ILE A 89 -7.77 -8.42 9.23
CA ILE A 89 -8.42 -9.50 8.50
C ILE A 89 -9.90 -9.12 8.41
N ILE A 90 -10.34 -8.60 7.26
CA ILE A 90 -11.72 -8.13 7.02
C ILE A 90 -12.33 -8.99 5.93
N ASP A 91 -13.63 -9.26 6.03
CA ASP A 91 -14.35 -9.93 4.95
C ASP A 91 -14.50 -8.96 3.78
N SER A 92 -13.49 -8.97 2.92
CA SER A 92 -13.38 -8.11 1.74
C SER A 92 -13.86 -8.82 0.48
N GLY A 93 -14.46 -10.01 0.60
CA GLY A 93 -14.86 -10.83 -0.53
C GLY A 93 -13.69 -11.32 -1.40
N ILE A 94 -12.47 -11.33 -0.87
CA ILE A 94 -11.26 -11.89 -1.54
C ILE A 94 -11.46 -13.38 -1.82
N TRP A 95 -12.20 -14.06 -0.94
CA TRP A 95 -12.48 -15.49 -1.05
C TRP A 95 -13.73 -15.83 -1.87
N ARG A 96 -14.41 -14.83 -2.47
CA ARG A 96 -15.69 -15.05 -3.15
C ARG A 96 -15.63 -16.04 -4.31
N ASN A 97 -14.45 -16.21 -4.91
CA ASN A 97 -14.21 -17.07 -6.07
C ASN A 97 -13.54 -18.40 -5.69
N VAL A 98 -13.43 -18.73 -4.40
CA VAL A 98 -12.90 -20.03 -3.98
C VAL A 98 -13.93 -21.13 -4.27
N PRO A 99 -13.58 -22.17 -5.05
CA PRO A 99 -14.50 -23.23 -5.42
C PRO A 99 -14.90 -24.12 -4.23
N PHE A 100 -16.09 -24.70 -4.31
CA PHE A 100 -16.55 -25.74 -3.40
C PHE A 100 -15.69 -27.02 -3.57
N PRO A 101 -15.32 -27.75 -2.50
CA PRO A 101 -15.71 -27.57 -1.09
C PRO A 101 -14.75 -26.70 -0.26
N LEU A 102 -13.63 -26.21 -0.82
CA LEU A 102 -12.62 -25.41 -0.10
C LEU A 102 -13.22 -24.16 0.59
N ASN A 103 -14.28 -23.61 0.01
CA ASN A 103 -15.03 -22.47 0.55
C ASN A 103 -15.69 -22.74 1.93
N LEU A 104 -16.06 -23.98 2.25
CA LEU A 104 -16.81 -24.29 3.48
C LEU A 104 -16.01 -23.97 4.76
N GLY A 105 -14.76 -24.41 4.83
CA GLY A 105 -13.88 -24.10 5.96
C GLY A 105 -13.53 -22.61 6.05
N LEU A 106 -13.41 -21.95 4.89
CA LEU A 106 -13.14 -20.52 4.80
C LEU A 106 -14.32 -19.69 5.32
N GLN A 107 -15.58 -20.05 5.05
CA GLN A 107 -16.74 -19.31 5.55
C GLN A 107 -16.84 -19.31 7.07
N VAL A 108 -16.50 -20.42 7.72
CA VAL A 108 -16.49 -20.52 9.19
C VAL A 108 -15.38 -19.68 9.80
N ILE A 109 -14.18 -19.71 9.20
CA ILE A 109 -13.05 -18.88 9.63
C ILE A 109 -13.33 -17.39 9.39
N VAL A 110 -13.95 -17.05 8.26
CA VAL A 110 -14.34 -15.69 7.91
C VAL A 110 -15.32 -15.13 8.93
N LYS A 111 -16.39 -15.85 9.28
CA LYS A 111 -17.39 -15.37 10.23
C LYS A 111 -16.89 -15.23 11.68
N THR A 112 -15.82 -15.90 12.05
CA THR A 112 -15.34 -15.95 13.45
C THR A 112 -14.07 -15.15 13.71
N MET A 113 -13.23 -14.95 12.69
CA MET A 113 -11.93 -14.28 12.84
C MET A 113 -11.84 -12.93 12.10
N PHE A 114 -12.82 -12.59 11.26
CA PHE A 114 -12.74 -11.41 10.42
C PHE A 114 -13.49 -10.22 11.05
N LYS A 115 -12.85 -9.07 11.02
CA LYS A 115 -13.41 -7.78 11.42
C LYS A 115 -14.56 -7.36 10.52
N THR A 116 -15.49 -6.58 11.08
CA THR A 116 -16.47 -5.86 10.25
C THR A 116 -15.78 -4.81 9.38
N THR A 117 -16.49 -4.31 8.36
CA THR A 117 -15.95 -3.27 7.48
C THR A 117 -15.66 -1.98 8.26
N GLU A 118 -16.49 -1.65 9.25
CA GLU A 118 -16.33 -0.49 10.15
C GLU A 118 -15.07 -0.63 11.01
N GLN A 119 -14.84 -1.82 11.59
CA GLN A 119 -13.63 -2.13 12.34
C GLN A 119 -12.39 -2.12 11.45
N GLY A 120 -12.54 -2.56 10.21
CA GLY A 120 -11.50 -2.56 9.20
C GLY A 120 -11.07 -1.17 8.73
N ALA A 121 -12.01 -0.23 8.71
CA ALA A 121 -11.75 1.15 8.31
C ALA A 121 -11.01 1.96 9.40
N GLN A 122 -11.01 1.51 10.66
CA GLN A 122 -10.49 2.27 11.80
C GLN A 122 -9.06 2.78 11.59
N THR A 123 -8.13 1.91 11.17
CA THR A 123 -6.73 2.33 10.95
C THR A 123 -6.60 3.36 9.82
N SER A 124 -7.42 3.23 8.77
CA SER A 124 -7.43 4.19 7.66
C SER A 124 -7.96 5.56 8.11
N ILE A 125 -9.03 5.57 8.89
CA ILE A 125 -9.62 6.78 9.46
C ILE A 125 -8.63 7.43 10.42
N TYR A 126 -8.05 6.66 11.34
CA TYR A 126 -7.06 7.12 12.30
C TYR A 126 -5.89 7.85 11.61
N LEU A 127 -5.33 7.26 10.55
CA LEU A 127 -4.25 7.91 9.78
C LEU A 127 -4.71 9.16 9.04
N ALA A 128 -5.95 9.19 8.57
CA ALA A 128 -6.49 10.32 7.83
C ALA A 128 -6.76 11.54 8.73
N VAL A 129 -7.23 11.34 9.97
CA VAL A 129 -7.79 12.44 10.78
C VAL A 129 -7.18 12.63 12.17
N SER A 130 -6.46 11.66 12.74
CA SER A 130 -5.95 11.81 14.12
C SER A 130 -4.78 12.80 14.20
N GLU A 131 -4.79 13.68 15.20
CA GLU A 131 -3.67 14.60 15.46
C GLU A 131 -2.42 13.87 15.97
N ASP A 132 -2.57 12.71 16.61
CA ASP A 132 -1.46 11.88 17.13
C ASP A 132 -0.47 11.47 16.02
N VAL A 133 -0.95 11.43 14.78
CA VAL A 133 -0.18 11.03 13.59
C VAL A 133 -0.08 12.13 12.55
N ALA A 134 -0.44 13.37 12.88
CA ALA A 134 -0.46 14.50 11.94
C ALA A 134 0.89 14.72 11.25
N LYS A 135 2.00 14.54 11.98
CA LYS A 135 3.37 14.70 11.49
C LYS A 135 4.07 13.38 11.21
N THR A 136 3.38 12.25 11.40
CA THR A 136 3.95 10.93 11.20
C THR A 136 3.99 10.61 9.72
N SER A 137 5.14 10.18 9.21
CA SER A 137 5.34 9.81 7.80
C SER A 137 6.32 8.64 7.69
N GLY A 138 6.16 7.82 6.65
CA GLY A 138 7.04 6.69 6.38
C GLY A 138 6.84 5.51 7.32
N LYS A 139 5.64 5.35 7.87
CA LYS A 139 5.31 4.29 8.83
C LYS A 139 4.28 3.31 8.32
N TYR A 140 4.29 2.12 8.89
CA TYR A 140 3.31 1.06 8.67
C TYR A 140 2.42 0.94 9.90
N PHE A 141 1.11 0.87 9.70
CA PHE A 141 0.14 0.75 10.79
C PHE A 141 -0.72 -0.50 10.69
N LYS A 142 -1.09 -1.02 11.86
CA LYS A 142 -2.16 -2.00 12.03
C LYS A 142 -2.83 -1.75 13.37
N ASP A 143 -4.15 -1.92 13.43
CA ASP A 143 -4.93 -1.70 14.66
C ASP A 143 -4.65 -0.33 15.32
N CYS A 144 -4.60 0.72 14.50
CA CYS A 144 -4.26 2.10 14.90
C CYS A 144 -2.91 2.27 15.63
N LYS A 145 -1.99 1.30 15.50
CA LYS A 145 -0.65 1.35 16.09
C LYS A 145 0.43 1.13 15.03
N GLU A 146 1.62 1.68 15.27
CA GLU A 146 2.79 1.41 14.42
C GLU A 146 3.11 -0.08 14.48
N GLY A 147 3.21 -0.71 13.30
CA GLY A 147 3.58 -2.10 13.11
C GLY A 147 5.00 -2.22 12.59
N SER A 148 5.60 -3.41 12.76
CA SER A 148 6.89 -3.73 12.20
C SER A 148 6.79 -4.25 10.76
N LEU A 149 7.82 -3.94 9.98
CA LEU A 149 8.00 -4.46 8.63
C LEU A 149 9.28 -5.31 8.56
N ARG A 150 9.25 -6.36 7.72
CA ARG A 150 10.44 -7.12 7.30
C ARG A 150 11.50 -6.18 6.71
N SER A 151 12.77 -6.40 6.99
CA SER A 151 13.86 -5.51 6.58
C SER A 151 14.02 -5.37 5.06
N ASP A 152 13.71 -6.41 4.29
CA ASP A 152 13.83 -6.40 2.83
C ASP A 152 12.87 -5.44 2.11
N VAL A 153 11.71 -5.12 2.71
CA VAL A 153 10.77 -4.13 2.16
C VAL A 153 11.17 -2.70 2.53
N LEU A 154 12.04 -2.55 3.52
CA LEU A 154 12.62 -1.27 3.96
C LEU A 154 13.94 -0.94 3.23
N ASP A 155 14.46 -1.83 2.40
CA ASP A 155 15.69 -1.61 1.63
C ASP A 155 15.53 -0.41 0.69
N GLU A 156 16.29 0.66 0.96
CA GLU A 156 16.18 1.91 0.23
C GLU A 156 16.59 1.78 -1.24
N GLY A 157 17.62 0.96 -1.52
CA GLY A 157 18.09 0.73 -2.89
C GLY A 157 17.02 0.09 -3.77
N ASN A 158 16.34 -0.92 -3.24
CA ASN A 158 15.24 -1.60 -3.90
C ASN A 158 14.01 -0.68 -4.05
N ALA A 159 13.71 0.13 -3.04
CA ALA A 159 12.61 1.09 -3.09
C ALA A 159 12.84 2.16 -4.17
N LYS A 160 14.06 2.72 -4.27
CA LYS A 160 14.46 3.66 -5.32
C LYS A 160 14.34 3.05 -6.72
N LYS A 161 14.92 1.85 -6.91
CA LYS A 161 14.80 1.12 -8.19
C LYS A 161 13.34 0.84 -8.54
N TYR A 162 12.52 0.45 -7.56
CA TYR A 162 11.11 0.20 -7.79
C TYR A 162 10.34 1.47 -8.17
N TRP A 163 10.72 2.61 -7.61
CA TRP A 163 10.17 3.91 -7.99
C TRP A 163 10.47 4.26 -9.45
N GLU A 164 11.73 4.13 -9.87
CA GLU A 164 12.12 4.37 -11.27
C GLU A 164 11.35 3.46 -12.24
N ILE A 165 11.13 2.20 -11.86
CA ILE A 165 10.27 1.27 -12.60
C ILE A 165 8.84 1.82 -12.67
N CYS A 166 8.28 2.28 -11.54
CA CYS A 166 6.94 2.87 -11.53
C CYS A 166 6.86 4.08 -12.46
N GLU A 167 7.82 5.00 -12.42
CA GLU A 167 7.84 6.20 -13.26
C GLU A 167 7.85 5.87 -14.75
N LYS A 168 8.66 4.89 -15.16
CA LYS A 168 8.69 4.38 -16.54
C LYS A 168 7.36 3.76 -16.94
N LEU A 169 6.76 2.96 -16.06
CA LEU A 169 5.48 2.29 -16.33
C LEU A 169 4.31 3.26 -16.45
N VAL A 170 4.32 4.34 -15.66
CA VAL A 170 3.31 5.39 -15.73
C VAL A 170 3.62 6.44 -16.81
N LYS A 171 4.71 6.29 -17.56
CA LYS A 171 5.13 7.20 -18.63
C LYS A 171 5.20 8.66 -18.18
N LEU A 172 5.67 8.90 -16.95
CA LEU A 172 5.85 10.26 -16.43
C LEU A 172 6.80 11.05 -17.34
N GLN A 173 6.34 12.21 -17.78
CA GLN A 173 7.11 13.16 -18.55
C GLN A 173 8.04 13.97 -17.62
N PRO A 174 9.10 14.60 -18.16
CA PRO A 174 9.99 15.46 -17.37
C PRO A 174 9.27 16.57 -16.60
N ASN A 175 8.15 17.05 -17.15
CA ASN A 175 7.40 18.20 -16.66
C ASN A 175 6.27 17.79 -15.69
N ASP A 176 6.04 16.49 -15.49
CA ASP A 176 4.98 16.01 -14.63
C ASP A 176 5.32 16.25 -13.15
N PRO A 177 4.31 16.46 -12.29
CA PRO A 177 4.54 16.69 -10.86
C PRO A 177 5.26 15.52 -10.19
N ARG A 178 6.33 15.84 -9.45
CA ARG A 178 7.10 14.89 -8.65
C ARG A 178 6.93 15.19 -7.15
N PRO A 179 7.05 14.17 -6.27
CA PRO A 179 7.04 14.39 -4.84
C PRO A 179 8.22 15.25 -4.39
#